data_AF-A0A8C9L1W0-F1
#
_entry.id   AF-A0A8C9L1W0-F1
#
_cell.length_a   1.000
_cell.length_b   1.000
_cell.length_c   1.000
_cell.angle_alpha   90.00
_cell.angle_beta   90.00
_cell.angle_gamma   90.00
#
_symmetry.space_group_name_H-M   'P 1'
#
loop_
_entity.id
_entity.type
_entity.pdbx_description
1 polymer ?
#
loop_
_entity_poly.entity_id
_entity_poly.type
_entity_poly.pdbx_seq_one_letter_code
_entity_poly.pdbx_strand_id
1 'polypeptide(L)' 'MQEFCPRFRVVALDLRGYGDSEKPPDRDSYRLELLLGDICDVIEALGTPAGTPRCVLVGHDWGGVLAWEVA' A
#
# COMPACT_ATOMS: atom_id res chain seq x y z
N MET A 1 13.92 6.91 -3.17
CA MET A 1 12.70 7.54 -2.61
C MET A 1 12.94 8.93 -2.01
N GLN A 2 14.10 9.22 -1.40
CA GLN A 2 14.38 10.54 -0.80
C GLN A 2 14.22 11.74 -1.75
N GLU A 3 14.49 11.54 -3.05
CA GLU A 3 14.33 12.55 -4.10
C GLU A 3 12.93 13.18 -4.16
N PHE A 4 11.88 12.45 -3.75
CA PHE A 4 10.49 12.92 -3.84
C PHE A 4 10.02 13.63 -2.56
N CYS A 5 10.71 13.45 -1.44
CA CYS A 5 10.33 14.01 -0.13
C CYS A 5 10.19 15.55 -0.11
N PRO A 6 10.95 16.35 -0.89
CA PRO A 6 10.76 17.80 -0.91
C PRO A 6 9.40 18.26 -1.46
N ARG A 7 8.68 17.39 -2.19
CA ARG A 7 7.42 17.75 -2.88
C ARG A 7 6.23 16.86 -2.51
N PHE A 8 6.49 15.66 -1.98
CA PHE A 8 5.46 14.69 -1.65
C PHE A 8 5.68 14.15 -0.24
N ARG A 9 4.58 13.82 0.43
CA ARG A 9 4.63 12.87 1.55
C ARG A 9 4.89 11.49 0.95
N VAL A 10 6.10 10.99 1.10
CA VAL A 10 6.51 9.68 0.57
C VAL A 10 6.35 8.63 1.66
N VAL A 11 5.61 7.57 1.37
CA VAL A 11 5.42 6.43 2.26
C VAL A 11 5.81 5.16 1.51
N ALA A 12 6.63 4.33 2.13
CA ALA A 12 6.94 2.98 1.66
C ALA A 12 6.28 2.01 2.64
N LEU A 13 5.40 1.16 2.13
CA LEU A 13 4.65 0.20 2.93
C LEU A 13 5.37 -1.16 2.93
N ASP A 14 5.61 -1.71 4.12
CA ASP A 14 5.88 -3.14 4.26
C ASP A 14 4.56 -3.88 4.07
N LEU A 15 4.44 -4.65 2.98
CA LEU A 15 3.25 -5.48 2.75
C LEU A 15 3.10 -6.52 3.87
N ARG A 16 1.88 -7.03 4.10
CA ARG A 16 1.69 -8.15 5.04
C ARG A 16 2.67 -9.28 4.70
N GLY A 17 3.26 -9.90 5.72
CA GLY A 17 4.32 -10.89 5.54
C GLY A 17 5.74 -10.33 5.44
N TYR A 18 5.92 -9.02 5.25
CA TYR A 18 7.22 -8.38 5.06
C TYR A 18 7.58 -7.40 6.19
N GLY A 19 8.89 -7.14 6.34
CA GLY A 19 9.44 -6.11 7.22
C GLY A 19 8.85 -6.15 8.63
N ASP A 20 8.34 -5.00 9.08
CA ASP A 20 7.73 -4.86 10.41
C ASP A 20 6.21 -5.13 10.43
N SER A 21 5.60 -5.34 9.26
CA SER A 21 4.18 -5.71 9.16
C SER A 21 3.91 -7.11 9.73
N GLU A 22 2.65 -7.35 10.10
CA GLU A 22 2.20 -8.64 10.61
C GLU A 22 2.44 -9.77 9.58
N LYS A 23 2.72 -10.98 10.07
CA LYS A 23 3.04 -12.16 9.27
C LYS A 23 2.07 -13.29 9.59
N PRO A 24 0.79 -13.19 9.16
CA PRO A 24 -0.18 -14.25 9.43
C PRO A 24 0.36 -15.62 8.95
N PRO A 25 0.22 -16.69 9.75
CA PRO A 25 0.76 -18.00 9.38
C PRO A 25 -0.09 -18.73 8.33
N ASP A 26 -1.34 -18.33 8.17
CA ASP A 26 -2.27 -18.93 7.23
C ASP A 26 -2.06 -18.37 5.81
N ARG A 27 -1.95 -19.27 4.83
CA ARG A 27 -1.77 -18.89 3.43
C ARG A 27 -2.97 -18.14 2.89
N ASP A 28 -4.19 -18.45 3.35
CA ASP A 28 -5.40 -17.77 2.88
C ASP A 28 -5.43 -16.30 3.33
N SER A 29 -4.61 -15.93 4.32
CA SER A 29 -4.36 -14.53 4.69
C SER A 29 -3.52 -13.77 3.66
N TYR A 30 -3.08 -14.36 2.54
CA TYR A 30 -2.35 -13.65 1.48
C TYR A 30 -3.09 -13.68 0.15
N ARG A 31 -4.40 -13.95 0.19
CA ARG A 31 -5.27 -13.84 -0.98
C ARG A 31 -5.25 -12.42 -1.53
N LEU A 32 -5.29 -12.31 -2.86
CA LEU A 32 -5.18 -11.03 -3.57
C LEU A 32 -6.18 -10.01 -3.06
N GLU A 33 -7.42 -10.41 -2.82
CA GLU A 33 -8.48 -9.50 -2.36
C GLU A 33 -8.16 -8.86 -1.00
N LEU A 34 -7.48 -9.60 -0.12
CA LEU A 34 -7.06 -9.07 1.18
C LEU A 34 -5.84 -8.15 1.04
N LEU A 35 -4.91 -8.48 0.15
CA LEU A 35 -3.75 -7.62 -0.14
C LEU A 35 -4.17 -6.28 -0.75
N LEU A 36 -5.16 -6.30 -1.66
CA LEU A 36 -5.72 -5.07 -2.23
C LEU A 36 -6.44 -4.24 -1.15
N GLY A 37 -7.15 -4.90 -0.23
CA GLY A 37 -7.75 -4.29 0.95
C GLY A 37 -6.73 -3.49 1.78
N ASP A 38 -5.57 -4.08 2.09
CA ASP A 38 -4.52 -3.37 2.83
C ASP A 38 -4.08 -2.08 2.15
N ILE A 39 -3.91 -2.11 0.82
CA ILE A 39 -3.48 -0.93 0.07
C ILE A 39 -4.54 0.17 0.14
N CYS A 40 -5.82 -0.16 -0.07
CA CYS A 40 -6.92 0.79 0.03
C CYS A 40 -7.03 1.37 1.45
N ASP A 41 -7.01 0.51 2.47
CA ASP A 41 -7.12 0.92 3.87
C ASP A 41 -5.97 1.85 4.28
N VAL A 42 -4.74 1.59 3.79
CA VAL A 42 -3.58 2.46 4.02
C VAL A 42 -3.75 3.81 3.32
N ILE A 43 -4.23 3.83 2.07
CA ILE A 43 -4.48 5.09 1.34
C ILE A 43 -5.55 5.93 2.04
N GLU A 44 -6.61 5.29 2.51
CA GLU A 44 -7.68 5.95 3.27
C GLU A 44 -7.16 6.49 4.61
N ALA A 45 -6.43 5.67 5.37
CA ALA A 45 -5.90 6.06 6.68
C ALA A 45 -4.85 7.19 6.60
N LEU A 46 -4.09 7.26 5.50
CA LEU A 46 -3.08 8.31 5.28
C LEU A 46 -3.65 9.56 4.61
N GLY A 47 -4.86 9.48 4.04
CA GLY A 47 -5.58 10.57 3.41
C GLY A 47 -5.89 11.71 4.39
N THR A 48 -6.10 12.91 3.85
CA THR A 48 -6.51 14.06 4.68
C THR A 48 -8.04 14.08 4.85
N PRO A 49 -8.56 14.61 5.97
CA PRO A 49 -10.01 14.65 6.24
C PRO A 49 -10.84 15.45 5.21
N ALA A 50 -10.18 16.31 4.43
CA ALA A 50 -10.82 17.19 3.46
C ALA A 50 -10.70 16.59 2.05
N GLY A 51 -11.64 15.69 1.70
CA GLY A 51 -11.82 15.17 0.35
C GLY A 51 -11.59 13.66 0.20
N THR A 52 -11.80 13.17 -1.02
CA THR A 52 -11.54 11.76 -1.37
C THR A 52 -10.04 11.49 -1.30
N PRO A 53 -9.59 10.46 -0.54
CA PRO A 53 -8.18 10.12 -0.45
C PRO A 53 -7.63 9.72 -1.81
N ARG A 54 -6.48 10.28 -2.18
CA ARG A 54 -5.79 10.03 -3.46
C ARG A 54 -4.29 10.05 -3.26
N CYS A 55 -3.57 9.23 -4.03
CA CYS A 55 -2.12 9.20 -4.04
C CYS A 55 -1.58 8.89 -5.44
N VAL A 56 -0.28 9.12 -5.64
CA VAL A 56 0.47 8.46 -6.71
C VAL A 56 0.92 7.11 -6.17
N LEU A 57 0.33 6.03 -6.67
CA LEU A 57 0.70 4.67 -6.27
C LEU A 57 1.84 4.16 -7.15
N VAL A 58 2.93 3.68 -6.53
CA VAL A 58 4.11 3.18 -7.22
C VAL A 58 4.36 1.74 -6.78
N GLY A 59 4.42 0.82 -7.73
CA GLY A 59 4.60 -0.61 -7.47
C GLY A 59 5.70 -1.23 -8.31
N HIS A 60 6.36 -2.24 -7.75
CA HIS A 60 7.33 -3.11 -8.43
C HIS A 60 7.11 -4.57 -8.00
N ASP A 61 7.34 -5.53 -8.90
CA ASP A 61 7.09 -6.96 -8.67
C ASP A 61 5.63 -7.21 -8.19
N TRP A 62 5.40 -7.91 -7.08
CA TRP A 62 4.09 -8.06 -6.47
C TRP A 62 3.44 -6.72 -6.13
N GLY A 63 4.21 -5.74 -5.67
CA GLY A 63 3.69 -4.38 -5.47
C GLY A 63 3.23 -3.73 -6.76
N GLY A 64 3.81 -4.11 -7.91
CA GLY A 64 3.39 -3.68 -9.24
C GLY A 64 2.05 -4.28 -9.65
N VAL A 65 1.84 -5.58 -9.36
CA VAL A 65 0.55 -6.26 -9.56
C VAL A 65 -0.52 -5.59 -8.72
N LEU A 66 -0.26 -5.38 -7.42
CA LEU A 66 -1.20 -4.72 -6.53
C LEU A 66 -1.52 -3.30 -7.00
N ALA A 67 -0.52 -2.52 -7.43
CA ALA A 67 -0.74 -1.18 -7.94
C ALA A 67 -1.57 -1.17 -9.24
N TRP A 68 -1.42 -2.18 -10.09
CA TRP A 68 -2.20 -2.32 -11.32
C TRP A 68 -3.66 -2.66 -11.07
N GLU A 69 -3.94 -3.52 -10.10
CA GLU A 69 -5.30 -3.93 -9.73
C GLU A 69 -6.07 -2.83 -8.96
N VAL A 70 -5.36 -1.95 -8.24
CA VAL A 70 -5.97 -0.82 -7.51
C VAL A 70 -6.33 0.36 -8.43
N ALA A 71 -5.60 0.54 -9.54
CA ALA A 71 -5.68 1.73 -10.40
C ALA A 71 -6.91 1.75 -11.34
#